data_AF-A0A356ALT5-F1
#
_entry.id   AF-A0A356ALT5-F1
#
_cell.length_a   1.000
_cell.length_b   1.000
_cell.length_c   1.000
_cell.angle_alpha   90.00
_cell.angle_beta   90.00
_cell.angle_gamma   90.00
#
_symmetry.space_group_name_H-M   'P 1'
#
loop_
_entity.id
_entity.type
_entity.pdbx_description
1 polymer ?
#
loop_
_entity_poly.entity_id
_entity_poly.type
_entity_poly.pdbx_seq_one_letter_code
_entity_poly.pdbx_strand_id
1 'polypeptide(L)'
;MAAYDSNDMQRMQQDAIRRVQEMHTRAQQSLNRIPEPPRPAEPAPKRTAPPPLSRPGHSQAQQPQQKPPPHPEPQAPPAQISHEPPDGGRETSLAGLFDGLLQDGERTLILVLILLLVSEKADTSLIFALMYLVI
;
A
#
# COMPACT_ATOMS: atom_id res chain seq x y z
N MET A 1 23.60 -25.99 14.11
CA MET A 1 23.11 -25.60 12.78
C MET A 1 21.58 -25.69 12.81
N ALA A 2 20.89 -24.60 12.46
CA ALA A 2 19.46 -24.48 12.12
C ALA A 2 18.39 -24.95 13.14
N ALA A 3 17.99 -24.05 14.06
CA ALA A 3 16.68 -24.10 14.75
C ALA A 3 16.09 -22.69 15.03
N TYR A 4 16.55 -21.68 14.28
CA TYR A 4 16.04 -20.31 14.32
C TYR A 4 15.55 -19.95 12.93
N ASP A 5 14.29 -20.22 12.62
CA ASP A 5 13.76 -19.81 11.31
C ASP A 5 12.27 -19.44 11.42
N SER A 6 11.44 -20.31 12.01
CA SER A 6 9.98 -20.11 11.99
C SER A 6 9.50 -18.93 12.84
N ASN A 7 9.97 -18.84 14.09
CA ASN A 7 9.58 -17.76 15.00
C ASN A 7 10.14 -16.39 14.58
N ASP A 8 11.31 -16.38 13.93
CA ASP A 8 11.96 -15.14 13.48
C ASP A 8 11.32 -14.62 12.19
N MET A 9 11.02 -15.52 11.24
CA MET A 9 10.21 -15.18 10.06
C MET A 9 8.83 -14.64 10.44
N GLN A 10 8.16 -15.21 11.45
CA GLN A 10 6.89 -14.69 11.94
C GLN A 10 7.00 -13.26 12.51
N ARG A 11 8.09 -12.95 13.22
CA ARG A 11 8.36 -11.59 13.71
C ARG A 11 8.64 -10.63 12.58
N MET A 12 9.39 -11.06 11.57
CA MET A 12 9.68 -10.26 10.39
C MET A 12 8.41 -9.99 9.57
N GLN A 13 7.52 -10.97 9.43
CA GLN A 13 6.21 -10.78 8.79
C GLN A 13 5.35 -9.76 9.56
N GLN A 14 5.31 -9.86 10.89
CA GLN A 14 4.58 -8.88 11.71
C GLN A 14 5.13 -7.46 11.57
N ASP A 15 6.47 -7.30 11.54
CA ASP A 15 7.10 -5.99 11.32
C ASP A 15 6.83 -5.45 9.90
N ALA A 16 6.89 -6.33 8.89
CA ALA A 16 6.62 -5.97 7.51
C ALA A 16 5.18 -5.45 7.35
N ILE A 17 4.19 -6.16 7.90
CA ILE A 17 2.79 -5.74 7.86
C ILE A 17 2.61 -4.38 8.55
N ARG A 18 3.22 -4.20 9.72
CA ARG A 18 3.14 -2.93 10.47
C ARG A 18 3.69 -1.76 9.67
N ARG A 19 4.84 -1.93 9.01
CA ARG A 19 5.46 -0.89 8.18
C ARG A 19 4.65 -0.57 6.93
N VAL A 20 4.08 -1.59 6.28
CA VAL A 20 3.22 -1.39 5.10
C VAL A 20 1.98 -0.61 5.47
N GLN A 21 1.35 -0.90 6.62
CA GLN A 21 0.21 -0.13 7.10
C GLN A 21 0.58 1.33 7.38
N GLU A 22 1.68 1.57 8.10
CA GLU A 22 2.16 2.93 8.37
C GLU A 22 2.46 3.69 7.06
N MET A 23 3.11 3.02 6.11
CA MET A 23 3.42 3.57 4.80
C MET A 23 2.16 3.90 4.02
N HIS A 24 1.16 3.02 4.04
CA HIS A 24 -0.12 3.24 3.36
C HIS A 24 -0.88 4.42 3.98
N THR A 25 -0.97 4.49 5.31
CA THR A 25 -1.58 5.63 6.01
C THR A 25 -0.84 6.93 5.69
N ARG A 26 0.49 6.92 5.71
CA ARG A 26 1.31 8.09 5.38
C ARG A 26 1.15 8.51 3.92
N ALA A 27 1.09 7.56 2.99
CA ALA A 27 0.87 7.82 1.57
C ALA A 27 -0.50 8.44 1.33
N GLN A 28 -1.55 7.88 1.93
CA GLN A 28 -2.90 8.46 1.86
C GLN A 28 -2.98 9.85 2.49
N GLN A 29 -2.33 10.06 3.64
CA GLN A 29 -2.22 11.38 4.25
C GLN A 29 -1.45 12.38 3.37
N SER A 30 -0.43 11.92 2.64
CA SER A 30 0.33 12.74 1.70
C SER A 30 -0.43 13.03 0.40
N LEU A 31 -1.32 12.15 -0.04
CA LEU A 31 -2.23 12.40 -1.16
C LEU A 31 -3.30 13.43 -0.78
N ASN A 32 -3.77 13.40 0.47
CA ASN A 32 -4.78 14.33 0.96
C ASN A 32 -4.19 15.65 1.48
N ARG A 33 -2.88 15.70 1.77
CA ARG A 33 -2.14 16.95 1.95
C ARG A 33 -1.65 17.42 0.59
N ILE A 34 -2.33 18.40 0.03
CA ILE A 34 -1.84 19.19 -1.11
C ILE A 34 -0.35 19.52 -0.86
N PRO A 35 0.59 19.06 -1.68
CA PRO A 35 1.97 19.51 -1.62
C PRO A 35 1.94 21.02 -1.86
N GLU A 36 2.19 21.83 -0.84
CA GLU A 36 2.43 23.26 -1.07
C GLU A 36 3.74 23.33 -1.88
N PRO A 37 3.72 23.77 -3.15
CA PRO A 37 4.95 23.97 -3.88
C PRO A 37 5.81 24.98 -3.11
N PRO A 38 7.14 24.83 -3.08
CA PRO A 38 8.00 25.89 -2.55
C PRO A 38 7.70 27.16 -3.36
N ARG A 39 7.03 28.12 -2.72
CA ARG A 39 6.72 29.42 -3.33
C ARG A 39 8.02 30.01 -3.88
N PRO A 40 8.14 30.24 -5.20
CA PRO A 40 9.22 31.04 -5.73
C PRO A 40 9.14 32.40 -5.05
N ALA A 41 10.26 32.85 -4.46
CA ALA A 41 10.35 34.14 -3.82
C ALA A 41 9.92 35.23 -4.82
N GLU A 42 8.76 35.83 -4.58
CA GLU A 42 8.26 36.96 -5.36
C GLU A 42 9.19 38.16 -5.11
N PRO A 43 9.71 38.83 -6.15
CA PRO A 43 10.67 39.91 -5.97
C PRO A 43 9.98 41.16 -5.42
N ALA A 44 10.24 41.47 -4.14
CA ALA A 44 9.80 42.71 -3.52
C ALA A 44 10.41 43.95 -4.23
N PRO A 45 9.67 45.07 -4.35
CA PRO A 45 10.02 46.20 -5.20
C PRO A 45 11.21 46.98 -4.64
N LYS A 46 12.14 47.33 -5.54
CA LYS A 46 13.36 48.11 -5.22
C LYS A 46 12.97 49.48 -4.64
N ARG A 47 13.32 49.74 -3.37
CA ARG A 47 13.47 51.09 -2.84
C ARG A 47 14.88 51.25 -2.24
N THR A 48 15.47 52.38 -2.61
CA THR A 48 16.83 52.86 -2.39
C THR A 48 17.21 53.01 -0.90
N ALA A 49 18.52 52.84 -0.63
CA ALA A 49 19.26 52.86 0.66
C ALA A 49 19.02 54.12 1.54
N PRO A 50 19.45 54.22 2.84
CA PRO A 50 20.84 54.02 3.33
C PRO A 50 21.01 53.39 4.74
N PRO A 51 22.24 53.07 5.20
CA PRO A 51 22.51 52.42 6.50
C PRO A 51 22.83 53.45 7.62
N PRO A 52 22.68 53.05 8.90
CA PRO A 52 23.57 53.57 9.93
C PRO A 52 24.16 52.50 10.87
N LEU A 53 25.34 52.86 11.37
CA LEU A 53 26.30 52.13 12.20
C LEU A 53 25.83 51.84 13.64
N SER A 54 26.32 50.69 14.16
CA SER A 54 26.75 50.37 15.55
C SER A 54 25.67 50.35 16.64
N ARG A 55 25.43 49.31 17.44
CA ARG A 55 26.28 48.35 18.22
C ARG A 55 25.29 47.46 19.04
N PRO A 56 25.71 46.54 19.94
CA PRO A 56 26.69 45.45 19.90
C PRO A 56 26.02 44.06 20.12
N GLY A 57 26.60 42.96 19.63
CA GLY A 57 26.16 41.63 20.06
C GLY A 57 26.58 40.48 19.15
N HIS A 58 27.66 39.79 19.56
CA HIS A 58 27.98 38.37 19.34
C HIS A 58 27.86 37.78 17.93
N SER A 59 28.98 37.60 17.25
CA SER A 59 29.17 36.55 16.22
C SER A 59 30.65 36.24 16.07
N GLN A 60 31.20 35.42 16.96
CA GLN A 60 32.44 34.69 16.66
C GLN A 60 32.54 33.41 17.50
N ALA A 61 32.09 32.31 16.92
CA ALA A 61 32.65 31.00 17.18
C ALA A 61 32.50 30.18 15.90
N GLN A 62 33.63 29.96 15.24
CA GLN A 62 33.82 28.95 14.22
C GLN A 62 33.39 27.59 14.78
N GLN A 63 32.60 26.82 14.03
CA GLN A 63 32.60 25.36 14.17
C GLN A 63 33.09 24.74 12.86
N PRO A 64 34.00 23.75 12.93
CA PRO A 64 34.72 23.26 11.76
C PRO A 64 33.83 22.40 10.86
N GLN A 65 34.12 22.50 9.56
CA GLN A 65 33.71 21.58 8.51
C GLN A 65 33.86 20.13 8.95
N GLN A 66 32.75 19.41 9.15
CA GLN A 66 32.74 17.96 8.96
C GLN A 66 32.18 17.68 7.57
N LYS A 67 33.09 17.25 6.69
CA LYS A 67 32.82 16.74 5.35
C LYS A 67 31.71 15.67 5.44
N PRO A 68 30.61 15.79 4.67
CA PRO A 68 29.64 14.71 4.56
C PRO A 68 30.37 13.45 4.03
N PRO A 69 30.11 12.24 4.55
CA PRO A 69 30.53 11.04 3.87
C PRO A 69 29.98 11.06 2.43
N PRO A 70 30.74 10.56 1.44
CA PRO A 70 30.33 10.60 0.05
C PRO A 70 28.97 9.93 -0.10
N HIS A 71 28.09 10.66 -0.77
CA HIS A 71 26.90 10.14 -1.42
C HIS A 71 27.28 8.84 -2.15
N PRO A 72 26.68 7.68 -1.83
CA PRO A 72 26.63 6.61 -2.80
C PRO A 72 25.91 7.20 -4.02
N GLU A 73 26.55 7.14 -5.17
CA GLU A 73 25.94 7.41 -6.46
C GLU A 73 24.51 6.84 -6.53
N PRO A 74 23.61 7.47 -7.30
CA PRO A 74 22.40 6.81 -7.77
C PRO A 74 22.85 5.58 -8.56
N GLN A 75 22.99 4.44 -7.87
CA GLN A 75 22.97 3.15 -8.54
C GLN A 75 21.67 3.16 -9.33
N ALA A 76 21.82 3.07 -10.65
CA ALA A 76 20.74 2.81 -11.57
C ALA A 76 19.76 1.86 -10.89
N PRO A 77 18.44 2.15 -10.92
CA PRO A 77 17.47 1.34 -10.21
C PRO A 77 17.76 -0.12 -10.55
N PRO A 78 18.07 -0.98 -9.56
CA PRO A 78 17.92 -2.40 -9.75
C PRO A 78 16.49 -2.53 -10.26
N ALA A 79 16.35 -3.12 -11.44
CA ALA A 79 15.10 -3.31 -12.15
C ALA A 79 13.95 -3.38 -11.15
N GLN A 80 12.94 -2.52 -11.33
CA GLN A 80 11.65 -2.63 -10.66
C GLN A 80 11.30 -4.11 -10.62
N ILE A 81 11.56 -4.75 -9.49
CA ILE A 81 10.78 -5.90 -9.11
C ILE A 81 9.49 -5.20 -8.72
N SER A 82 8.60 -5.07 -9.69
CA SER A 82 7.18 -5.00 -9.43
C SER A 82 6.90 -6.18 -8.52
N HIS A 83 7.03 -5.97 -7.21
CA HIS A 83 6.23 -6.68 -6.26
C HIS A 83 4.82 -6.11 -6.47
N GLU A 84 4.22 -6.61 -7.55
CA GLU A 84 2.85 -7.07 -7.54
C GLU A 84 2.52 -7.49 -6.09
N PRO A 85 1.41 -6.98 -5.53
CA PRO A 85 1.03 -7.35 -4.17
C PRO A 85 1.16 -8.86 -4.05
N PRO A 86 1.71 -9.39 -2.95
CA PRO A 86 1.75 -10.82 -2.80
C PRO A 86 0.30 -11.27 -2.99
N ASP A 87 0.06 -12.01 -4.07
CA ASP A 87 -0.98 -12.99 -4.18
C ASP A 87 -0.78 -13.88 -2.94
N GLY A 88 -1.26 -13.35 -1.81
CA GLY A 88 -1.29 -14.00 -0.52
C GLY A 88 -2.02 -15.28 -0.82
N GLY A 89 -1.30 -16.38 -0.64
CA GLY A 89 -1.58 -17.62 -1.31
C GLY A 89 -3.07 -17.89 -1.39
N ARG A 90 -3.51 -18.35 -2.57
CA ARG A 90 -4.74 -19.14 -2.72
C ARG A 90 -4.63 -20.41 -1.86
N GLU A 91 -4.55 -20.24 -0.55
CA GLU A 91 -5.40 -20.97 0.36
C GLU A 91 -6.79 -20.79 -0.26
N THR A 92 -7.23 -21.78 -1.02
CA THR A 92 -8.61 -21.87 -1.51
C THR A 92 -9.46 -22.12 -0.29
N SER A 93 -9.51 -21.12 0.61
CA SER A 93 -10.37 -21.10 1.75
C SER A 93 -11.76 -21.25 1.17
N LEU A 94 -12.48 -22.27 1.62
CA LEU A 94 -13.83 -22.55 1.13
C LEU A 94 -14.66 -21.27 1.16
N ALA A 95 -14.43 -20.41 2.16
CA ALA A 95 -15.01 -19.07 2.26
C ALA A 95 -14.79 -18.20 1.02
N GLY A 96 -13.58 -18.13 0.44
CA GLY A 96 -13.30 -17.35 -0.77
C GLY A 96 -13.87 -17.96 -2.05
N LEU A 97 -14.04 -19.28 -2.11
CA LEU A 97 -14.74 -19.95 -3.20
C LEU A 97 -16.25 -19.69 -3.13
N PHE A 98 -16.84 -19.78 -1.93
CA PHE A 98 -18.24 -19.40 -1.69
C PHE A 98 -18.48 -17.92 -1.93
N ASP A 99 -17.54 -17.05 -1.55
CA ASP A 99 -17.64 -15.61 -1.79
C ASP A 99 -17.63 -15.32 -3.29
N GLY A 100 -16.72 -15.92 -4.06
CA GLY A 100 -16.72 -15.81 -5.52
C GLY A 100 -17.98 -16.39 -6.19
N LEU A 101 -18.56 -17.44 -5.61
CA LEU A 101 -19.80 -18.06 -6.10
C LEU A 101 -21.04 -17.19 -5.79
N LEU A 102 -21.04 -16.49 -4.65
CA LEU A 102 -22.11 -15.59 -4.19
C LEU A 102 -22.01 -14.18 -4.78
N GLN A 103 -20.82 -13.75 -5.18
CA GLN A 103 -20.57 -12.47 -5.85
C GLN A 103 -21.24 -12.42 -7.23
N ASP A 104 -21.40 -13.58 -7.86
CA ASP A 104 -22.05 -13.77 -9.15
C ASP A 104 -23.57 -13.94 -8.94
N GLY A 105 -24.33 -12.88 -9.25
CA GLY A 105 -25.78 -12.85 -9.04
C GLY A 105 -26.55 -13.87 -9.88
N GLU A 106 -26.08 -14.23 -11.08
CA GLU A 106 -26.73 -15.23 -11.93
C GLU A 106 -26.46 -16.65 -11.40
N ARG A 107 -25.22 -16.98 -11.05
CA ARG A 107 -24.88 -18.27 -10.43
C ARG A 107 -25.56 -18.44 -9.07
N THR A 108 -25.61 -17.37 -8.27
CA THR A 108 -26.33 -17.36 -6.99
C THR A 108 -27.81 -17.64 -7.17
N LEU A 109 -28.46 -17.01 -8.16
CA LEU A 109 -29.86 -17.26 -8.47
C LEU A 109 -30.09 -18.72 -8.86
N ILE A 110 -29.23 -19.28 -9.73
CA ILE A 110 -29.34 -20.69 -10.14
C ILE A 110 -29.17 -21.63 -8.93
N LEU A 111 -28.24 -21.34 -8.02
CA LEU A 111 -28.03 -22.11 -6.78
C LEU A 111 -29.26 -22.07 -5.86
N VAL A 112 -29.87 -20.90 -5.68
CA VAL A 112 -31.12 -20.77 -4.92
C VAL A 112 -32.25 -21.56 -5.60
N LEU A 113 -32.33 -21.52 -6.93
CA LEU A 113 -33.30 -22.30 -7.70
C LEU A 113 -33.11 -23.80 -7.50
N ILE A 114 -31.87 -24.29 -7.57
CA ILE A 114 -31.52 -25.69 -7.32
C ILE A 114 -31.94 -26.10 -5.90
N LEU A 115 -31.68 -25.27 -4.89
CA LEU A 115 -32.04 -25.54 -3.50
C LEU A 115 -33.56 -25.64 -3.32
N LEU A 116 -34.31 -24.77 -4.00
CA LEU A 116 -35.77 -24.77 -4.02
C LEU A 116 -36.31 -26.04 -4.71
N LEU A 117 -35.76 -26.38 -5.88
CA LEU A 117 -36.15 -27.57 -6.65
C LEU A 117 -35.90 -28.87 -5.89
N VAL A 118 -34.78 -28.97 -5.17
CA VAL A 118 -34.48 -30.12 -4.30
C VAL A 118 -35.49 -30.23 -3.16
N SER A 119 -35.89 -29.10 -2.57
CA SER A 119 -36.86 -29.06 -1.47
C SER A 119 -38.24 -29.57 -1.93
N GLU A 120 -38.66 -29.18 -3.14
CA GLU A 120 -39.92 -29.58 -3.77
C GLU A 120 -39.87 -30.96 -4.44
N LYS A 121 -38.74 -31.69 -4.37
CA LYS A 121 -38.51 -32.96 -5.07
C LYS A 121 -38.80 -32.90 -6.57
N ALA A 122 -38.40 -31.81 -7.22
CA ALA A 122 -38.50 -31.64 -8.66
C ALA A 122 -37.62 -32.64 -9.43
N ASP A 123 -37.78 -32.68 -10.76
CA ASP A 123 -37.06 -33.60 -11.64
C ASP A 123 -35.54 -33.51 -11.49
N THR A 124 -34.89 -34.66 -11.26
CA THR A 124 -33.43 -34.76 -11.16
C THR A 124 -32.73 -34.32 -12.44
N SER A 125 -33.34 -34.55 -13.61
CA SER A 125 -32.82 -34.09 -14.89
C SER A 125 -32.74 -32.56 -14.97
N LEU A 126 -33.73 -31.86 -14.41
CA LEU A 126 -33.75 -30.40 -14.36
C LEU A 126 -32.70 -29.86 -13.39
N ILE A 127 -32.55 -30.51 -12.22
CA ILE A 127 -31.52 -30.17 -11.24
C ILE A 127 -30.12 -30.33 -11.86
N PHE A 128 -29.87 -31.41 -12.59
CA PHE A 128 -28.59 -31.63 -13.29
C PHE A 128 -28.35 -30.61 -14.41
N ALA A 129 -29.39 -30.23 -15.16
CA ALA A 129 -29.27 -29.21 -16.20
C ALA A 129 -28.86 -27.85 -15.61
N LEU A 130 -29.46 -27.45 -14.49
CA LEU A 130 -29.08 -26.23 -13.79
C LEU A 130 -27.67 -26.32 -13.19
N MET A 131 -27.30 -27.48 -12.65
CA MET A 131 -25.94 -27.70 -12.14
C MET A 131 -24.89 -27.63 -13.24
N TYR A 132 -25.20 -28.08 -14.46
CA TYR A 132 -24.33 -27.93 -15.63
C TYR A 132 -24.16 -26.46 -16.04
N LEU A 133 -25.20 -25.63 -15.86
CA LEU A 133 -25.17 -24.20 -16.18
C LEU A 133 -24.31 -23.39 -15.19
N VAL A 134 -24.13 -23.88 -13.96
CA VAL A 134 -23.32 -23.23 -12.91
C VAL A 134 -21.82 -23.37 -13.13
N ILE A 135 -21.38 -24.33 -13.95
CA ILE A 135 -19.97 -24.60 -14.25
C ILE A 135 -19.50 -23.61 -15.32
#